data_AF-A0A519ZB29-F1
#
_entry.id   AF-A0A519ZB29-F1
#
_cell.length_a   1.000
_cell.length_b   1.000
_cell.length_c   1.000
_cell.angle_alpha   90.00
_cell.angle_beta   90.00
_cell.angle_gamma   90.00
#
_symmetry.space_group_name_H-M   'P 1'
#
loop_
_entity.id
_entity.type
_entity.pdbx_description
1 polymer ?
#
loop_
_entity_poly.entity_id
_entity_poly.type
_entity_poly.pdbx_seq_one_letter_code
_entity_poly.pdbx_strand_id
1 'polypeptide(L)'
;MQHDISLIGVPTDVGAGARGASMGPEALRVANLAQVLEGQGLRVIDRGNLTGPSNPWQPPAAGYRHMDEVIEWNQRLHEAVHAELE
;
A
#
# COMPACT_ATOMS: atom_id res chain seq x y z
N MET A 1 -13.26 24.38 -5.99
CA MET A 1 -13.52 22.93 -5.98
C MET A 1 -12.45 22.31 -5.12
N GLN A 2 -12.83 21.61 -4.06
CA GLN A 2 -11.88 20.88 -3.21
C GLN A 2 -11.58 19.55 -3.90
N HIS A 3 -10.31 19.21 -4.12
CA HIS A 3 -9.93 17.93 -4.70
C HIS A 3 -9.81 16.91 -3.57
N ASP A 4 -10.53 15.80 -3.72
CA ASP A 4 -10.52 14.69 -2.78
C ASP A 4 -9.37 13.73 -3.13
N ILE A 5 -8.65 13.25 -2.11
CA ILE A 5 -7.57 12.26 -2.23
C ILE A 5 -7.85 11.11 -1.29
N SER A 6 -7.80 9.89 -1.80
CA SER A 6 -7.83 8.67 -0.99
C SER A 6 -6.41 8.15 -0.73
N LEU A 7 -6.07 7.93 0.54
CA LEU A 7 -4.82 7.29 0.94
C LEU A 7 -5.07 5.80 1.19
N ILE A 8 -4.38 4.95 0.45
CA ILE A 8 -4.43 3.48 0.57
C ILE A 8 -3.03 2.99 0.93
N GLY A 9 -2.90 2.38 2.10
CA GLY A 9 -1.65 1.78 2.54
C GLY A 9 -1.52 0.33 2.07
N VAL A 10 -0.37 -0.04 1.51
CA VAL A 10 -0.07 -1.40 1.05
C VAL A 10 1.18 -1.90 1.76
N PRO A 11 1.06 -2.46 2.98
CA PRO A 11 2.20 -2.81 3.81
C PRO A 11 2.80 -4.17 3.41
N THR A 12 3.46 -4.24 2.25
CA THR A 12 4.06 -5.48 1.73
C THR A 12 5.56 -5.34 1.46
N ASP A 13 6.32 -6.37 1.83
CA ASP A 13 7.72 -6.57 1.40
C ASP A 13 7.89 -7.91 0.65
N VAL A 14 6.78 -8.51 0.21
CA VAL A 14 6.74 -9.87 -0.33
C VAL A 14 7.51 -10.01 -1.64
N GLY A 15 7.45 -9.01 -2.52
CA GLY A 15 8.28 -8.99 -3.73
C GLY A 15 9.73 -8.56 -3.49
N ALA A 16 10.07 -8.07 -2.29
CA ALA A 16 11.37 -7.48 -2.00
C ALA A 16 12.42 -8.53 -1.62
N GLY A 17 13.70 -8.19 -1.86
CA GLY A 17 14.83 -9.00 -1.41
C GLY A 17 15.23 -8.78 0.06
N ALA A 18 14.59 -7.84 0.75
CA ALA A 18 14.91 -7.44 2.12
C ALA A 18 13.64 -7.02 2.88
N ARG A 19 13.71 -7.06 4.22
CA ARG A 19 12.62 -6.63 5.10
C ARG A 19 12.48 -5.10 5.09
N GLY A 20 11.25 -4.63 5.32
CA GLY A 20 11.00 -3.29 5.84
C GLY A 20 10.15 -2.37 4.97
N ALA A 21 9.95 -2.70 3.70
CA ALA A 21 9.03 -1.95 2.83
C ALA A 21 7.58 -1.93 3.39
N SER A 22 7.20 -3.00 4.09
CA SER A 22 5.91 -3.10 4.78
C SER A 22 5.67 -2.05 5.86
N MET A 23 6.72 -1.42 6.40
CA MET A 23 6.59 -0.33 7.38
C MET A 23 6.28 1.03 6.74
N GLY A 24 6.45 1.17 5.43
CA GLY A 24 6.34 2.45 4.71
C GLY A 24 5.02 3.19 4.93
N PRO A 25 3.84 2.55 4.77
CA PRO A 25 2.56 3.21 4.96
C PRO A 25 2.38 3.81 6.36
N GLU A 26 2.78 3.07 7.40
CA GLU A 26 2.69 3.56 8.78
C GLU A 26 3.68 4.68 9.06
N ALA A 27 4.92 4.55 8.56
CA ALA A 27 5.94 5.58 8.71
C ALA A 27 5.50 6.93 8.08
N LEU A 28 4.85 6.90 6.92
CA LEU A 28 4.31 8.11 6.28
C LEU A 28 3.15 8.72 7.07
N ARG A 29 2.30 7.91 7.70
CA ARG A 29 1.24 8.41 8.59
C ARG A 29 1.81 9.07 9.84
N VAL A 30 2.80 8.44 10.47
CA VAL A 30 3.53 9.02 11.61
C VAL A 30 4.22 10.33 11.22
N ALA A 31 4.71 10.45 9.98
CA ALA A 31 5.26 11.67 9.42
C ALA A 31 4.20 12.75 9.06
N ASN A 32 2.93 12.55 9.43
CA ASN A 32 1.81 13.46 9.22
C ASN A 32 1.48 13.74 7.73
N LEU A 33 1.62 12.74 6.85
CA LEU A 33 1.32 12.91 5.42
C LEU A 33 -0.09 13.47 5.17
N ALA A 34 -1.11 12.97 5.88
CA ALA A 34 -2.49 13.43 5.71
C ALA A 34 -2.63 14.92 6.01
N GLN A 35 -2.10 15.37 7.15
CA GLN A 35 -2.15 16.76 7.59
C GLN A 35 -1.38 17.70 6.65
N VAL A 36 -0.26 17.22 6.09
CA VAL A 36 0.49 17.98 5.06
C VAL A 36 -0.33 18.18 3.79
N LEU A 37 -1.07 17.16 3.35
CA LEU A 37 -1.96 17.25 2.18
C LEU A 37 -3.18 18.14 2.48
N GLU A 38 -3.79 18.00 3.65
CA GLU A 38 -4.89 18.86 4.10
C GLU A 38 -4.46 20.34 4.18
N GLY A 39 -3.23 20.61 4.65
CA GLY A 39 -2.64 21.94 4.66
C GLY A 39 -2.46 22.58 3.27
N GLN A 40 -2.51 21.78 2.20
CA GLN A 40 -2.51 22.24 0.81
C GLN A 40 -3.93 22.47 0.25
N GLY A 41 -4.97 22.34 1.08
CA GLY A 41 -6.37 22.55 0.69
C GLY A 41 -7.05 21.32 0.08
N LEU A 42 -6.43 20.14 0.19
CA LEU A 42 -6.97 18.87 -0.28
C LEU A 42 -7.86 18.24 0.81
N ARG A 43 -8.89 17.50 0.42
CA ARG A 43 -9.67 16.68 1.36
C ARG A 43 -9.10 15.28 1.36
N VAL A 44 -8.53 14.84 2.49
CA VAL A 44 -7.90 13.53 2.59
C VAL A 44 -8.87 12.52 3.18
N ILE A 45 -8.97 11.36 2.56
CA ILE A 45 -9.73 10.20 3.03
C ILE A 45 -8.73 9.07 3.23
N ASP A 46 -8.37 8.78 4.48
CA ASP A 46 -7.49 7.65 4.78
C ASP A 46 -8.29 6.35 4.86
N ARG A 47 -8.03 5.42 3.93
CA ARG A 47 -8.66 4.09 3.88
C ARG A 47 -7.92 3.05 4.72
N GLY A 48 -6.86 3.45 5.42
CA GLY A 48 -6.04 2.57 6.24
C GLY A 48 -5.13 1.69 5.41
N ASN A 49 -4.76 0.54 5.97
CA ASN A 49 -3.89 -0.44 5.32
C ASN A 49 -4.72 -1.59 4.78
N LEU A 50 -4.46 -1.98 3.54
CA LEU A 50 -4.91 -3.24 2.99
C LEU A 50 -4.29 -4.40 3.76
N THR A 51 -5.05 -5.48 3.87
CA THR A 51 -4.56 -6.77 4.38
C THR A 51 -4.31 -7.68 3.20
N GLY A 52 -3.22 -8.45 3.24
CA GLY A 52 -2.82 -9.38 2.20
C GLY A 52 -1.89 -10.46 2.74
N PRO A 53 -1.38 -11.34 1.86
CA PRO A 53 -0.56 -12.46 2.27
C PRO A 53 0.75 -12.01 2.93
N SER A 54 1.15 -12.76 3.97
CA SER A 54 2.44 -12.56 4.65
C SER A 54 3.60 -13.05 3.79
N ASN A 55 4.76 -12.42 3.93
CA ASN A 55 5.98 -12.87 3.26
C ASN A 55 6.39 -14.27 3.75
N PRO A 56 6.44 -15.28 2.87
CA PRO A 56 6.78 -16.65 3.26
C PRO A 56 8.29 -16.87 3.50
N TRP A 57 9.15 -15.88 3.19
CA TRP A 57 10.60 -15.93 3.42
C TRP A 57 11.33 -17.11 2.76
N GLN A 58 10.87 -17.52 1.58
CA GLN A 58 11.49 -18.59 0.80
C GLN A 58 12.52 -18.04 -0.22
N PRO A 59 13.45 -18.87 -0.72
CA PRO A 59 14.26 -18.51 -1.87
C PRO A 59 13.41 -18.20 -3.11
N PRO A 60 13.92 -17.41 -4.07
CA PRO A 60 13.22 -17.18 -5.34
C PRO A 60 12.96 -18.48 -6.10
N ALA A 61 11.79 -18.60 -6.71
CA ALA A 61 11.44 -19.68 -7.63
C ALA A 61 11.38 -19.11 -9.05
N ALA A 62 12.08 -19.75 -9.99
CA ALA A 62 12.19 -19.28 -11.38
C ALA A 62 12.61 -17.80 -11.53
N GLY A 63 13.43 -17.29 -10.61
CA GLY A 63 13.88 -15.89 -10.59
C GLY A 63 12.91 -14.90 -9.92
N TYR A 64 11.72 -15.34 -9.53
CA TYR A 64 10.71 -14.51 -8.86
C TYR A 64 10.65 -14.79 -7.37
N ARG A 65 10.39 -13.75 -6.57
CA ARG A 65 10.06 -13.88 -5.15
C ARG A 65 8.55 -13.87 -5.00
N HIS A 66 8.01 -14.96 -4.44
CA HIS A 66 6.66 -15.02 -3.87
C HIS A 66 5.59 -14.52 -4.86
N MET A 67 5.63 -15.05 -6.08
CA MET A 67 4.84 -14.54 -7.21
C MET A 67 3.34 -14.58 -6.93
N ASP A 68 2.85 -15.67 -6.35
CA ASP A 68 1.42 -15.83 -6.03
C ASP A 68 0.96 -14.78 -5.02
N GLU A 69 1.76 -14.53 -3.98
CA GLU A 69 1.47 -13.50 -3.00
C GLU A 69 1.58 -12.08 -3.57
N VAL A 70 2.53 -11.82 -4.47
CA VAL A 70 2.64 -10.55 -5.19
C VAL A 70 1.42 -10.31 -6.08
N ILE A 71 0.94 -11.34 -6.78
CA ILE A 71 -0.28 -11.27 -7.60
C ILE A 71 -1.47 -10.91 -6.72
N GLU A 72 -1.65 -11.61 -5.59
CA GLU A 72 -2.76 -11.34 -4.67
C GLU A 72 -2.71 -9.91 -4.13
N TRP A 73 -1.54 -9.41 -3.72
CA TRP A 73 -1.38 -8.02 -3.30
C TRP A 73 -1.78 -7.02 -4.38
N ASN A 74 -1.38 -7.26 -5.63
CA ASN A 74 -1.72 -6.39 -6.75
C ASN A 74 -3.21 -6.43 -7.10
N GLN A 75 -3.86 -7.59 -7.02
CA GLN A 75 -5.30 -7.72 -7.23
C GLN A 75 -6.09 -6.96 -6.16
N ARG A 76 -5.72 -7.13 -4.88
CA ARG A 76 -6.35 -6.39 -3.76
C ARG A 76 -6.16 -4.87 -3.90
N LEU A 77 -4.97 -4.42 -4.29
CA LEU A 77 -4.71 -3.00 -4.55
C LEU A 77 -5.53 -2.49 -5.72
N HIS A 78 -5.62 -3.27 -6.80
CA HIS A 78 -6.42 -2.91 -7.97
C HIS A 78 -7.89 -2.71 -7.60
N GLU A 79 -8.49 -3.64 -6.86
CA GLU A 79 -9.88 -3.53 -6.39
C GLU A 79 -10.07 -2.29 -5.50
N ALA A 80 -9.17 -2.05 -4.55
CA ALA A 80 -9.24 -0.91 -3.66
C ALA A 80 -9.13 0.43 -4.40
N VAL A 81 -8.23 0.54 -5.38
CA VAL A 81 -8.10 1.75 -6.21
C VAL A 81 -9.32 1.95 -7.10
N HIS A 82 -9.82 0.87 -7.72
CA HIS A 82 -11.01 0.94 -8.57
C HIS A 82 -12.23 1.46 -7.80
N ALA A 83 -12.43 1.00 -6.56
CA ALA A 83 -13.53 1.45 -5.71
C ALA A 83 -13.49 2.94 -5.34
N GLU A 84 -12.33 3.61 -5.41
CA GLU A 84 -12.22 5.06 -5.17
C GLU A 84 -12.46 5.91 -6.42
N LEU A 85 -12.63 5.28 -7.59
CA LEU A 85 -12.87 5.95 -8.87
C LEU A 85 -14.33 5.88 -9.33
N GLU A 86 -15.17 5.10 -8.64
CA GLU A 86 -16.63 5.03 -8.85
C GLU A 86 -17.37 6.13 -8.07
#